data_AF-A0AAW1KL79-F1
#
_entry.id   AF-A0AAW1KL79-F1
#
_cell.length_a   1.000
_cell.length_b   1.000
_cell.length_c   1.000
_cell.angle_alpha   90.00
_cell.angle_beta   90.00
_cell.angle_gamma   90.00
#
_symmetry.space_group_name_H-M   'P 1'
#
loop_
_entity.id
_entity.type
_entity.pdbx_description
1 polymer ?
#
loop_
_entity_poly.entity_id
_entity_poly.type
_entity_poly.pdbx_seq_one_letter_code
_entity_poly.pdbx_strand_id
1 'polypeptide(L)'
;MKVSGRKKEKEDIISTFYSLFLELRDCKHITLWLDNCSAQNKSWALFTFFVYLVCNHCDHVNLELLNIKFFEPGHTFMSADSLHHQVELQLKRKGKVYDFQDFKNCVQNANSKTKVIDMQLENFFDWKDFSPKFKLNKTNPKPYLQNMVHTIFKRGNKSMDYNTSFDGPSLTLNFLIAKYVKVNNLPSPSQKQQLRGVSKQRKFTLLSKLVAILPKNRLTFWESLATNDATGEEALYVDEDND
;
A
#
# COMPACT_ATOMS: atom_id res chain seq x y z
N MET A 1 -3.15 -14.72 -0.83
CA MET A 1 -2.78 -13.82 -1.93
C MET A 1 -1.34 -13.33 -1.70
N LYS A 2 -0.35 -14.00 -2.30
CA LYS A 2 1.07 -13.60 -2.17
C LYS A 2 1.31 -12.39 -3.10
N VAL A 3 1.38 -11.19 -2.52
CA VAL A 3 1.78 -9.98 -3.25
C VAL A 3 3.30 -9.88 -3.15
N SER A 4 4.00 -10.63 -3.99
CA SER A 4 5.45 -10.53 -4.12
C SER A 4 5.82 -10.27 -5.58
N GLY A 5 6.36 -9.08 -5.87
CA GLY A 5 7.35 -8.99 -6.95
C GLY A 5 7.37 -7.75 -7.84
N ARG A 6 6.31 -6.94 -7.96
CA ARG A 6 6.34 -5.87 -9.00
C ARG A 6 6.61 -4.48 -8.40
N LYS A 7 7.64 -3.80 -8.91
CA LYS A 7 8.02 -2.42 -8.53
C LYS A 7 6.82 -1.46 -8.53
N LYS A 8 5.93 -1.58 -9.53
CA LYS A 8 4.69 -0.79 -9.67
C LYS A 8 3.66 -1.04 -8.57
N GLU A 9 3.62 -2.23 -7.98
CA GLU A 9 2.67 -2.56 -6.90
C GLU A 9 3.04 -1.86 -5.58
N LYS A 10 4.33 -1.63 -5.34
CA LYS A 10 4.79 -0.89 -4.15
C LYS A 10 4.36 0.57 -4.19
N GLU A 11 4.43 1.20 -5.36
CA GLU A 11 3.99 2.57 -5.57
C GLU A 11 2.47 2.70 -5.35
N ASP A 12 1.69 1.75 -5.86
CA ASP A 12 0.24 1.73 -5.68
C ASP A 12 -0.15 1.58 -4.20
N ILE A 13 0.56 0.73 -3.44
CA ILE A 13 0.36 0.61 -1.98
C ILE A 13 0.68 1.93 -1.28
N ILE A 14 1.80 2.59 -1.61
CA ILE A 14 2.15 3.90 -1.01
C ILE A 14 1.05 4.94 -1.30
N SER A 15 0.47 4.94 -2.50
CA SER A 15 -0.68 5.79 -2.83
C SER A 15 -1.90 5.52 -1.96
N THR A 16 -2.17 4.26 -1.58
CA THR A 16 -3.27 3.97 -0.63
C THR A 16 -3.01 4.54 0.76
N PHE A 17 -1.76 4.49 1.24
CA PHE A 17 -1.37 5.18 2.47
C PHE A 17 -1.57 6.69 2.34
N TYR A 18 -1.19 7.28 1.21
CA TYR A 18 -1.37 8.72 1.00
C TYR A 18 -2.85 9.14 1.10
N SER A 19 -3.76 8.41 0.45
CA SER A 19 -5.20 8.65 0.59
C SER A 19 -5.69 8.51 2.04
N LEU A 20 -5.18 7.54 2.79
CA LEU A 20 -5.48 7.40 4.23
C LEU A 20 -5.03 8.64 5.02
N PHE A 21 -3.83 9.17 4.75
CA PHE A 21 -3.35 10.37 5.46
C PHE A 21 -4.10 11.64 5.08
N LEU A 22 -4.63 11.74 3.86
CA LEU A 22 -5.50 12.85 3.46
C LEU A 22 -6.84 12.85 4.23
N GLU A 23 -7.36 11.66 4.57
CA GLU A 23 -8.52 11.53 5.46
C GLU A 23 -8.19 11.91 6.92
N LEU A 24 -6.92 11.78 7.30
CA LEU A 24 -6.39 12.13 8.63
C LEU A 24 -5.63 13.47 8.61
N ARG A 25 -5.94 14.36 7.66
CA ARG A 25 -5.16 15.59 7.39
C ARG A 25 -4.93 16.48 8.61
N ASP A 26 -5.90 16.52 9.52
CA ASP A 26 -5.91 17.42 10.68
C ASP A 26 -5.22 16.78 11.91
N CYS A 27 -4.85 15.49 11.82
CA CYS A 27 -4.20 14.76 12.91
C CYS A 27 -2.70 15.07 12.99
N LYS A 28 -2.27 15.66 14.10
CA LYS A 28 -0.85 15.98 14.37
C LYS A 28 0.00 14.77 14.73
N HIS A 29 -0.58 13.78 15.38
CA HIS A 29 0.13 12.59 15.85
C HIS A 29 -0.62 11.35 15.42
N ILE A 30 0.04 10.51 14.63
CA ILE A 30 -0.54 9.27 14.13
C ILE A 30 0.35 8.11 14.57
N THR A 31 -0.28 7.07 15.13
CA THR A 31 0.38 5.79 15.38
C THR A 31 -0.32 4.73 14.54
N LEU A 32 0.40 4.15 13.58
CA LEU A 32 -0.07 3.03 12.78
C LEU A 32 0.52 1.73 13.33
N TRP A 33 -0.33 0.71 13.42
CA TRP A 33 0.07 -0.65 13.74
C TRP A 33 -0.07 -1.49 12.48
N LEU A 34 1.06 -2.00 11.98
CA LEU A 34 1.13 -2.76 10.73
C LEU A 34 1.66 -4.16 10.99
N ASP A 35 1.30 -5.11 10.13
CA ASP A 35 1.96 -6.41 10.13
C ASP A 35 3.45 -6.27 9.76
N ASN A 36 4.24 -7.32 10.04
CA ASN A 36 5.65 -7.36 9.67
C ASN A 36 5.86 -7.78 8.20
N CYS A 37 4.89 -7.56 7.31
CA CYS A 37 5.01 -7.97 5.92
C CYS A 37 6.06 -7.12 5.19
N SER A 38 7.23 -7.72 5.01
CA SER A 38 8.32 -7.14 4.23
C SER A 38 7.88 -6.94 2.78
N ALA A 39 8.27 -5.79 2.19
CA ALA A 39 7.89 -5.31 0.86
C ALA A 39 6.51 -4.63 0.70
N GLN A 40 5.50 -4.99 1.51
CA GLN A 40 4.19 -4.29 1.51
C GLN A 40 4.19 -3.15 2.54
N ASN A 41 4.42 -3.50 3.81
CA ASN A 41 4.35 -2.57 4.93
C ASN A 41 5.73 -2.14 5.46
N LYS A 42 6.80 -2.81 4.99
CA LYS A 42 8.19 -2.43 5.25
C LYS A 42 8.98 -2.33 3.95
N SER A 43 9.23 -1.09 3.50
CA SER A 43 10.12 -0.80 2.37
C SER A 43 10.75 0.57 2.51
N TRP A 44 11.94 0.76 1.93
CA TRP A 44 12.61 2.06 1.91
C TRP A 44 11.86 3.12 1.09
N ALA A 45 11.14 2.70 0.05
CA ALA A 45 10.24 3.57 -0.70
C ALA A 45 9.12 4.12 0.19
N LEU A 46 8.51 3.26 1.02
CA LEU A 46 7.47 3.68 1.98
C LEU A 46 8.04 4.61 3.07
N PHE A 47 9.25 4.33 3.58
CA PHE A 47 9.88 5.23 4.56
C PHE A 47 10.27 6.56 3.96
N THR A 48 10.71 6.57 2.70
CA THR A 48 10.94 7.80 1.94
C THR A 48 9.64 8.60 1.81
N PHE A 49 8.51 7.93 1.54
CA PHE A 49 7.19 8.56 1.52
C PHE A 49 6.81 9.13 2.90
N PHE A 50 7.06 8.43 4.00
CA PHE A 50 6.78 8.98 5.34
C PHE A 50 7.62 10.23 5.64
N VAL A 51 8.89 10.25 5.24
CA VAL A 51 9.70 11.47 5.34
C VAL A 51 9.13 12.58 4.46
N TYR A 52 8.71 12.28 3.23
CA TYR A 52 8.02 13.25 2.37
C TYR A 52 6.77 13.82 3.05
N LEU A 53 5.91 12.97 3.60
CA LEU A 53 4.64 13.38 4.23
C LEU A 53 4.84 14.25 5.47
N VAL A 54 5.79 13.88 6.33
CA VAL A 54 6.00 14.51 7.64
C VAL A 54 6.94 15.72 7.55
N CYS A 55 7.93 15.67 6.66
CA CYS A 55 9.10 16.56 6.73
C CYS A 55 9.16 17.59 5.62
N ASN A 56 8.66 17.27 4.42
CA ASN A 56 8.37 18.34 3.48
C ASN A 56 7.16 19.10 4.04
N HIS A 57 7.11 20.41 3.81
CA HIS A 57 5.94 21.24 4.06
C HIS A 57 4.79 20.83 3.13
N CYS A 58 4.28 19.61 3.33
CA CYS A 58 3.12 19.09 2.65
C CYS A 58 1.92 19.80 3.27
N ASP A 59 1.42 20.85 2.60
CA ASP A 59 0.27 21.64 3.07
C ASP A 59 -1.01 20.80 3.13
N HIS A 60 -0.99 19.59 2.56
CA HIS A 60 -2.12 18.67 2.57
C HIS A 60 -2.33 17.95 3.91
N VAL A 61 -1.31 17.85 4.77
CA VAL A 61 -1.39 17.10 6.04
C VAL A 61 -0.61 17.81 7.16
N ASN A 62 -1.28 18.01 8.30
CA ASN A 62 -0.73 18.66 9.49
C ASN A 62 0.00 17.68 10.44
N LEU A 63 0.63 16.64 9.90
CA LEU A 63 1.27 15.57 10.68
C LEU A 63 2.62 16.03 11.27
N GLU A 64 2.74 16.05 12.59
CA GLU A 64 3.96 16.42 13.31
C GLU A 64 4.78 15.19 13.73
N LEU A 65 4.11 14.08 14.08
CA LEU A 65 4.73 12.84 14.52
C LEU A 65 4.02 11.63 13.93
N LEU A 66 4.79 10.76 13.27
CA LEU A 66 4.31 9.49 12.77
C LEU A 66 5.08 8.35 13.46
N ASN A 67 4.34 7.50 14.17
CA ASN A 67 4.85 6.25 14.73
C ASN A 67 4.32 5.09 13.89
N ILE A 68 5.21 4.24 13.41
CA ILE A 68 4.83 2.97 12.78
C ILE A 68 5.34 1.84 13.65
N LYS A 69 4.42 1.09 14.23
CA LYS A 69 4.72 -0.08 15.06
C LYS A 69 4.38 -1.35 14.28
N PHE A 70 5.27 -2.33 14.36
CA PHE A 70 5.15 -3.57 13.62
C PHE A 70 4.97 -4.74 14.59
N PHE A 71 3.95 -5.56 14.35
CA PHE A 71 3.71 -6.73 15.19
C PHE A 71 4.84 -7.76 15.08
N GLU A 72 5.18 -8.40 16.20
CA GLU A 72 6.17 -9.46 16.23
C GLU A 72 5.62 -10.76 15.60
N PRO A 73 6.44 -11.52 14.86
CA PRO A 73 6.03 -12.82 14.33
C PRO A 73 5.60 -13.76 15.46
N GLY A 74 4.38 -14.33 15.37
CA GLY A 74 3.87 -15.32 16.33
C GLY A 74 2.78 -14.82 17.30
N HIS A 75 2.48 -13.52 17.33
CA HIS A 75 1.44 -12.94 18.21
C HIS A 75 0.42 -12.08 17.45
N THR A 76 0.10 -12.45 16.20
CA THR A 76 -0.83 -11.72 15.34
C THR A 76 -2.27 -12.18 15.57
N PHE A 77 -2.92 -11.64 16.60
CA PHE A 77 -4.37 -11.44 16.53
C PHE A 77 -4.59 -10.00 16.07
N MET A 78 -4.66 -9.78 14.75
CA MET A 78 -4.81 -8.43 14.23
C MET A 78 -6.29 -8.05 14.19
N SER A 79 -6.59 -6.79 14.51
CA SER A 79 -7.92 -6.22 14.22
C SER A 79 -8.30 -6.36 12.74
N ALA A 80 -7.29 -6.42 11.86
CA ALA A 80 -7.46 -6.72 10.45
C ALA A 80 -8.07 -8.12 10.20
N ASP A 81 -7.68 -9.14 10.96
CA ASP A 81 -8.21 -10.50 10.81
C ASP A 81 -9.72 -10.54 11.14
N SER A 82 -10.12 -9.81 12.17
CA SER A 82 -11.53 -9.63 12.53
C SER A 82 -12.31 -8.93 11.41
N LEU A 83 -11.74 -7.87 10.80
CA LEU A 83 -12.35 -7.20 9.66
C LEU A 83 -12.43 -8.13 8.44
N HIS A 84 -11.37 -8.88 8.12
CA HIS A 84 -11.36 -9.84 7.00
C HIS A 84 -12.45 -10.89 7.16
N HIS A 85 -12.59 -11.44 8.36
CA HIS A 85 -13.65 -12.38 8.69
C HIS A 85 -15.05 -11.76 8.49
N GLN A 86 -15.26 -10.52 8.96
CA GLN A 86 -16.53 -9.82 8.78
C GLN A 86 -16.85 -9.54 7.30
N VAL A 87 -15.85 -9.14 6.51
CA VAL A 87 -16.00 -8.96 5.05
C VAL A 87 -16.37 -10.28 4.40
N GLU A 88 -15.70 -11.38 4.76
CA GLU A 88 -16.01 -12.72 4.24
C GLU A 88 -17.46 -13.15 4.56
N LEU A 89 -17.92 -12.89 5.79
CA LEU A 89 -19.30 -13.14 6.17
C LEU A 89 -20.29 -12.31 5.34
N GLN A 90 -20.00 -11.04 5.05
CA GLN A 90 -20.84 -10.20 4.20
C GLN A 90 -20.86 -10.70 2.75
N LEU A 91 -19.71 -11.10 2.21
CA LEU A 91 -19.62 -11.69 0.86
C LEU A 91 -20.46 -12.98 0.78
N LYS A 92 -20.36 -13.86 1.78
CA LYS A 92 -21.17 -15.09 1.88
C LYS A 92 -22.66 -14.78 1.99
N ARG A 93 -23.06 -13.81 2.81
CA ARG A 93 -24.47 -13.39 2.96
C ARG A 93 -25.04 -12.79 1.70
N LYS A 94 -24.27 -12.00 0.96
CA LYS A 94 -24.69 -11.46 -0.35
C LYS A 94 -24.81 -12.57 -1.40
N GLY A 95 -24.01 -13.62 -1.28
CA GLY A 95 -24.00 -14.77 -2.17
C GLY A 95 -23.34 -14.48 -3.52
N LYS A 96 -23.96 -13.64 -4.34
CA LYS A 96 -23.46 -13.27 -5.67
C LYS A 96 -22.90 -11.84 -5.67
N VAL A 97 -21.61 -11.72 -5.96
CA VAL A 97 -20.88 -10.46 -6.08
C VAL A 97 -20.46 -10.31 -7.54
N TYR A 98 -21.11 -9.41 -8.27
CA TYR A 98 -20.99 -9.39 -9.73
C TYR A 98 -20.02 -8.35 -10.26
N ASP A 99 -19.84 -7.24 -9.55
CA ASP A 99 -18.99 -6.13 -9.95
C ASP A 99 -18.25 -5.53 -8.74
N PHE A 100 -17.41 -4.53 -9.01
CA PHE A 100 -16.64 -3.86 -7.97
C PHE A 100 -17.52 -3.08 -6.98
N GLN A 101 -18.64 -2.51 -7.44
CA GLN A 101 -19.57 -1.80 -6.55
C GLN A 101 -20.21 -2.77 -5.55
N ASP A 102 -20.52 -3.99 -5.99
CA ASP A 102 -21.05 -5.03 -5.13
C ASP A 102 -20.05 -5.43 -4.05
N PHE A 103 -18.77 -5.55 -4.40
CA PHE A 103 -17.67 -5.80 -3.47
C PHE A 103 -17.50 -4.64 -2.48
N LYS A 104 -17.43 -3.40 -2.97
CA LYS A 104 -17.35 -2.18 -2.16
C LYS A 104 -18.46 -2.12 -1.12
N ASN A 105 -19.70 -2.41 -1.53
CA ASN A 105 -20.85 -2.44 -0.62
C ASN A 105 -20.69 -3.52 0.47
N CYS A 106 -20.16 -4.71 0.13
CA CYS A 106 -19.89 -5.74 1.14
C CYS A 106 -18.84 -5.31 2.15
N VAL A 107 -17.74 -4.70 1.68
CA VAL A 107 -16.67 -4.22 2.57
C VAL A 107 -17.17 -3.09 3.46
N GLN A 108 -17.87 -2.11 2.91
CA GLN A 108 -18.44 -0.98 3.64
C GLN A 108 -19.44 -1.43 4.71
N ASN A 109 -20.17 -2.52 4.47
CA ASN A 109 -21.15 -3.09 5.40
C ASN A 109 -20.58 -4.19 6.30
N ALA A 110 -19.26 -4.43 6.29
CA ALA A 110 -18.63 -5.41 7.17
C ALA A 110 -18.85 -5.07 8.65
N ASN A 111 -18.73 -3.80 9.01
CA ASN A 111 -19.12 -3.25 10.30
C ASN A 111 -19.40 -1.74 10.20
N SER A 112 -19.95 -1.16 11.27
CA SER A 112 -20.31 0.27 11.32
C SER A 112 -19.12 1.24 11.33
N LYS A 113 -17.90 0.75 11.56
CA LYS A 113 -16.67 1.56 11.68
C LYS A 113 -15.81 1.50 10.42
N THR A 114 -16.18 0.69 9.44
CA THR A 114 -15.41 0.52 8.20
C THR A 114 -15.73 1.68 7.27
N LYS A 115 -14.71 2.32 6.72
CA LYS A 115 -14.86 3.33 5.66
C LYS A 115 -14.08 2.86 4.45
N VAL A 116 -14.76 2.68 3.33
CA VAL A 116 -14.11 2.33 2.06
C VAL A 116 -13.75 3.61 1.31
N ILE A 117 -12.46 3.79 1.05
CA ILE A 117 -11.94 4.85 0.19
C ILE A 117 -11.82 4.27 -1.21
N ASP A 118 -12.54 4.86 -2.16
CA ASP A 118 -12.53 4.41 -3.55
C ASP A 118 -11.41 5.10 -4.32
N MET A 119 -10.37 4.34 -4.66
CA MET A 119 -9.18 4.86 -5.30
C MET A 119 -9.39 5.02 -6.81
N GLN A 120 -9.36 6.26 -7.29
CA GLN A 120 -9.38 6.62 -8.71
C GLN A 120 -7.96 6.80 -9.25
N LEU A 121 -7.80 6.90 -10.57
CA LEU A 121 -6.50 7.08 -11.23
C LEU A 121 -5.71 8.26 -10.64
N GLU A 122 -6.43 9.33 -10.30
CA GLU A 122 -5.88 10.57 -9.76
C GLU A 122 -5.28 10.41 -8.36
N ASN A 123 -5.64 9.33 -7.65
CA ASN A 123 -5.09 9.00 -6.35
C ASN A 123 -3.77 8.20 -6.45
N PHE A 124 -3.37 7.78 -7.64
CA PHE A 124 -2.14 7.01 -7.85
C PHE A 124 -0.99 7.90 -8.30
N PHE A 125 0.17 7.73 -7.65
CA PHE A 125 1.37 8.52 -7.87
C PHE A 125 2.60 7.64 -8.06
N ASP A 126 3.60 8.14 -8.79
CA ASP A 126 4.88 7.48 -9.01
C ASP A 126 5.85 7.79 -7.86
N TRP A 127 5.78 6.97 -6.81
CA TRP A 127 6.64 7.10 -5.65
C TRP A 127 8.05 6.56 -5.89
N LYS A 128 9.08 7.31 -5.45
CA LYS A 128 10.49 6.94 -5.64
C LYS A 128 11.16 6.62 -4.31
N ASP A 129 12.06 5.64 -4.36
CA ASP A 129 12.97 5.34 -3.26
C ASP A 129 14.18 6.29 -3.32
N PHE A 130 14.33 7.12 -2.30
CA PHE A 130 15.46 8.06 -2.17
C PHE A 130 16.49 7.57 -1.15
N SER A 131 16.56 6.27 -0.89
CA SER A 131 17.57 5.62 -0.05
C SER A 131 18.74 5.06 -0.88
N PRO A 132 19.98 5.55 -0.70
CA PRO A 132 21.13 4.99 -1.39
C PRO A 132 21.55 3.68 -0.73
N LYS A 133 21.40 2.55 -1.44
CA LYS A 133 21.81 1.22 -0.95
C LYS A 133 23.24 1.17 -0.41
N PHE A 134 24.16 1.86 -1.08
CA PHE A 134 25.56 1.94 -0.64
C PHE A 134 25.70 2.58 0.75
N LYS A 135 24.95 3.65 1.03
CA LYS A 135 24.94 4.31 2.34
C LYS A 135 24.40 3.38 3.41
N LEU A 136 23.25 2.76 3.14
CA LEU A 136 22.63 1.78 4.04
C LEU A 136 23.56 0.60 4.37
N ASN A 137 24.28 0.10 3.37
CA ASN A 137 25.22 -1.01 3.56
C ASN A 137 26.47 -0.62 4.36
N LYS A 138 26.84 0.67 4.40
CA LYS A 138 28.00 1.18 5.14
C LYS A 138 27.66 1.68 6.54
N THR A 139 26.38 1.90 6.84
CA THR A 139 25.95 2.26 8.20
C THR A 139 26.28 1.12 9.16
N ASN A 140 26.84 1.45 10.32
CA ASN A 140 27.11 0.50 11.40
C ASN A 140 26.38 0.93 12.68
N PRO A 141 25.49 0.09 13.26
CA PRO A 141 25.05 -1.20 12.74
C PRO A 141 24.26 -1.07 11.44
N LYS A 142 24.31 -2.10 10.59
CA LYS A 142 23.57 -2.13 9.34
C LYS A 142 22.05 -2.15 9.62
N PRO A 143 21.26 -1.20 9.10
CA PRO A 143 19.83 -1.12 9.37
C PRO A 143 19.07 -2.14 8.52
N TYR A 144 18.70 -3.27 9.14
CA TYR A 144 17.85 -4.27 8.51
C TYR A 144 16.37 -3.96 8.75
N LEU A 145 15.60 -3.72 7.68
CA LEU A 145 14.16 -3.41 7.77
C LEU A 145 13.38 -4.48 8.56
N GLN A 146 13.72 -5.75 8.35
CA GLN A 146 13.06 -6.88 9.01
C GLN A 146 13.20 -6.83 10.55
N ASN A 147 14.29 -6.21 11.04
CA ASN A 147 14.58 -6.09 12.48
C ASN A 147 13.93 -4.86 13.10
N MET A 148 13.40 -3.92 12.31
CA MET A 148 12.79 -2.70 12.85
C MET A 148 11.39 -3.02 13.35
N VAL A 149 11.13 -2.85 14.65
CA VAL A 149 9.80 -3.08 15.26
C VAL A 149 9.00 -1.79 15.43
N HIS A 150 9.70 -0.65 15.48
CA HIS A 150 9.10 0.67 15.59
C HIS A 150 9.94 1.66 14.79
N THR A 151 9.30 2.47 13.94
CA THR A 151 9.92 3.60 13.26
C THR A 151 9.18 4.89 13.58
N ILE A 152 9.92 5.98 13.66
CA ILE A 152 9.44 7.28 14.11
C ILE A 152 9.92 8.35 13.13
N PHE A 153 8.97 9.13 12.63
CA PHE A 153 9.22 10.26 11.75
C PHE A 153 8.67 11.53 12.42
N LYS A 154 9.48 12.59 12.45
CA LYS A 154 9.17 13.85 13.14
C LYS A 154 9.26 15.01 12.16
N ARG A 155 8.30 15.93 12.21
CA ARG A 155 8.28 17.11 11.34
C ARG A 155 9.55 17.92 11.52
N GLY A 156 10.13 18.35 10.40
CA GLY A 156 11.41 19.05 10.35
C GLY A 156 12.65 18.15 10.51
N ASN A 157 12.52 16.86 10.82
CA ASN A 157 13.64 15.94 10.91
C ASN A 157 13.77 15.07 9.64
N LYS A 158 14.94 15.07 9.01
CA LYS A 158 15.22 14.31 7.77
C LYS A 158 15.74 12.90 8.01
N SER A 159 16.02 12.59 9.28
CA SER A 159 16.32 11.27 9.76
C SER A 159 15.04 10.61 10.28
N MET A 160 15.03 9.28 10.28
CA MET A 160 14.04 8.52 11.03
C MET A 160 14.70 7.98 12.27
N ASP A 161 13.96 7.89 13.36
CA ASP A 161 14.37 7.06 14.50
C ASP A 161 13.76 5.67 14.34
N TYR A 162 14.43 4.64 14.83
CA TYR A 162 13.91 3.27 14.81
C TYR A 162 14.41 2.45 16.00
N ASN A 163 13.59 1.48 16.40
CA ASN A 163 13.93 0.52 17.45
C ASN A 163 13.92 -0.91 16.86
N THR A 164 14.77 -1.77 17.40
CA THR A 164 14.82 -3.20 17.07
C THR A 164 14.10 -4.10 18.08
N SER A 165 13.69 -3.52 19.22
CA SER A 165 12.79 -4.11 20.21
C SER A 165 11.95 -2.98 20.82
N PHE A 166 10.75 -3.28 21.33
CA PHE A 166 9.87 -2.23 21.88
C PHE A 166 10.43 -1.57 23.14
N ASP A 167 11.20 -2.31 23.93
CA ASP A 167 11.86 -1.82 25.15
C ASP A 167 13.32 -1.36 24.92
N GLY A 168 13.81 -1.47 23.68
CA GLY A 168 15.18 -1.17 23.33
C GLY A 168 15.45 0.32 23.10
N PRO A 169 16.73 0.73 23.06
CA PRO A 169 17.10 2.09 22.72
C PRO A 169 16.70 2.42 21.28
N SER A 170 16.33 3.69 21.08
CA SER A 170 16.03 4.24 19.77
C SER A 170 17.31 4.62 19.03
N LEU A 171 17.46 4.20 17.78
CA LEU A 171 18.58 4.51 16.90
C LEU A 171 18.15 5.52 15.83
N THR A 172 18.95 6.55 15.59
CA THR A 172 18.69 7.52 14.52
C THR A 172 19.36 7.10 13.21
N LEU A 173 18.61 7.10 12.11
CA LEU A 173 19.08 6.73 10.78
C LEU A 173 18.88 7.85 9.76
N ASN A 174 20.00 8.31 9.20
CA ASN A 174 20.03 9.16 8.02
C ASN A 174 20.05 8.31 6.76
N PHE A 175 18.89 7.88 6.25
CA PHE A 175 18.83 6.98 5.08
C PHE A 175 18.68 7.69 3.73
N LEU A 176 18.37 8.99 3.68
CA LEU A 176 18.17 9.72 2.42
C LEU A 176 19.48 10.05 1.66
N ILE A 177 19.36 10.22 0.34
CA ILE A 177 20.41 10.77 -0.54
C ILE A 177 20.78 12.19 -0.08
N ALA A 178 22.08 12.47 -0.01
CA ALA A 178 22.63 13.72 0.54
C ALA A 178 22.07 15.00 -0.12
N LYS A 179 21.76 14.96 -1.43
CA LYS A 179 21.11 16.06 -2.15
C LYS A 179 19.80 16.49 -1.47
N TYR A 180 18.93 15.54 -1.15
CA TYR A 180 17.63 15.83 -0.54
C TYR A 180 17.73 16.17 0.93
N VAL A 181 18.79 15.70 1.60
CA VAL A 181 19.10 16.16 2.96
C VAL A 181 19.47 17.65 2.96
N LYS A 182 20.26 18.11 1.97
CA LYS A 182 20.71 19.51 1.89
C LYS A 182 19.62 20.48 1.46
N VAL A 183 18.86 20.15 0.41
CA VAL A 183 17.88 21.06 -0.22
C VAL A 183 16.57 21.21 0.59
N ASN A 184 16.35 20.38 1.62
CA ASN A 184 15.13 20.37 2.43
C ASN A 184 13.83 20.20 1.64
N ASN A 185 13.90 19.49 0.49
CA ASN A 185 12.73 19.22 -0.31
C ASN A 185 12.91 17.90 -1.07
N LEU A 186 12.13 16.88 -0.70
CA LEU A 186 11.93 15.71 -1.54
C LEU A 186 11.01 16.09 -2.71
N PRO A 187 11.28 15.66 -3.94
CA PRO A 187 10.42 16.02 -5.07
C PRO A 187 9.02 15.44 -4.87
N SER A 188 7.99 16.25 -5.15
CA SER A 188 6.63 15.75 -5.23
C SER A 188 6.52 14.64 -6.27
N PRO A 189 5.77 13.57 -5.99
CA PRO A 189 5.61 12.48 -6.95
C PRO A 189 4.75 12.95 -8.13
N SER A 190 4.98 12.39 -9.32
CA SER A 190 4.09 12.60 -10.46
C SER A 190 2.83 11.77 -10.30
N GLN A 191 1.68 12.34 -10.64
CA GLN A 191 0.43 11.58 -10.72
C GLN A 191 0.48 10.63 -11.92
N LYS A 192 -0.03 9.42 -11.75
CA LYS A 192 -0.12 8.45 -12.84
C LYS A 192 -1.10 8.95 -13.91
N GLN A 193 -0.69 8.82 -15.17
CA GLN A 193 -1.46 9.33 -16.32
C GLN A 193 -2.31 8.24 -16.99
N GLN A 194 -2.08 6.98 -16.64
CA GLN A 194 -2.72 5.84 -17.32
C GLN A 194 -3.09 4.76 -16.31
N LEU A 195 -4.26 4.19 -16.52
CA LEU A 195 -4.69 2.99 -15.82
C LEU A 195 -3.76 1.82 -16.19
N ARG A 196 -3.48 0.95 -15.22
CA ARG A 196 -2.73 -0.28 -15.46
C ARG A 196 -3.40 -1.13 -16.54
N GLY A 197 -4.73 -1.24 -16.47
CA GLY A 197 -5.54 -2.05 -17.38
C GLY A 197 -5.28 -3.55 -17.24
N VAL A 198 -5.98 -4.32 -18.07
CA VAL A 198 -5.76 -5.75 -18.30
C VAL A 198 -5.40 -6.00 -19.77
N SER A 199 -4.75 -7.09 -20.12
CA SER A 199 -4.50 -7.38 -21.54
C SER A 199 -5.81 -7.55 -22.31
N LYS A 200 -5.81 -7.24 -23.62
CA LYS A 200 -7.00 -7.42 -24.47
C LYS A 200 -7.48 -8.88 -24.45
N GLN A 201 -6.56 -9.83 -24.50
CA GLN A 201 -6.87 -11.25 -24.43
C GLN A 201 -7.55 -11.61 -23.10
N ARG A 202 -7.01 -11.14 -21.97
CA ARG A 202 -7.61 -11.39 -20.65
C ARG A 202 -9.01 -10.77 -20.53
N LYS A 203 -9.20 -9.55 -21.04
CA LYS A 203 -10.52 -8.92 -21.07
C LYS A 203 -11.51 -9.73 -21.92
N PHE A 204 -11.10 -10.18 -23.09
CA PHE A 204 -11.92 -11.02 -23.96
C PHE A 204 -12.33 -12.31 -23.27
N THR A 205 -11.38 -13.04 -22.67
CA THR A 205 -11.67 -14.28 -21.93
C THR A 205 -12.59 -14.05 -20.74
N LEU A 206 -12.43 -12.94 -20.01
CA LEU A 206 -13.33 -12.58 -18.92
C LEU A 206 -14.76 -12.36 -19.45
N LEU A 207 -14.92 -11.52 -20.47
CA LEU A 207 -16.24 -11.21 -21.02
C LEU A 207 -16.91 -12.45 -21.62
N SER A 208 -16.20 -13.28 -22.37
CA SER A 208 -16.79 -14.48 -22.98
C SER A 208 -17.34 -15.47 -21.94
N LYS A 209 -16.68 -15.59 -20.78
CA LYS A 209 -17.15 -16.43 -19.68
C LYS A 209 -18.26 -15.79 -18.85
N LEU A 210 -18.20 -14.47 -18.65
CA LEU A 210 -19.11 -13.76 -17.75
C LEU A 210 -20.45 -13.42 -18.39
N VAL A 211 -20.52 -13.20 -19.72
CA VAL A 211 -21.75 -12.83 -20.43
C VAL A 211 -22.88 -13.85 -20.25
N ALA A 212 -22.57 -15.14 -20.11
CA ALA A 212 -23.57 -16.19 -19.90
C ALA A 212 -24.12 -16.25 -18.47
N ILE A 213 -23.41 -15.66 -17.50
CA ILE A 213 -23.66 -15.84 -16.06
C ILE A 213 -24.16 -14.55 -15.41
N LEU A 214 -23.70 -13.39 -15.89
CA LEU A 214 -23.99 -12.10 -15.29
C LEU A 214 -25.26 -11.46 -15.85
N PRO A 215 -26.07 -10.81 -15.00
CA PRO A 215 -27.14 -9.93 -15.46
C PRO A 215 -26.60 -8.81 -16.38
N LYS A 216 -27.35 -8.46 -17.44
CA LYS A 216 -26.91 -7.47 -18.44
C LYS A 216 -26.48 -6.13 -17.85
N ASN A 217 -27.18 -5.65 -16.83
CA ASN A 217 -26.86 -4.38 -16.16
C ASN A 217 -25.53 -4.41 -15.37
N ARG A 218 -24.98 -5.59 -15.09
CA ARG A 218 -23.69 -5.78 -14.39
C ARG A 218 -22.51 -5.94 -15.34
N LEU A 219 -22.76 -6.21 -16.63
CA LEU A 219 -21.71 -6.36 -17.64
C LEU A 219 -20.99 -5.05 -17.94
N THR A 220 -21.66 -3.91 -17.80
CA THR A 220 -21.10 -2.58 -18.09
C THR A 220 -19.79 -2.31 -17.36
N PHE A 221 -19.64 -2.79 -16.12
CA PHE A 221 -18.38 -2.68 -15.37
C PHE A 221 -17.24 -3.45 -16.05
N TRP A 222 -17.48 -4.68 -16.48
CA TRP A 222 -16.47 -5.54 -17.10
C TRP A 222 -16.11 -5.04 -18.50
N GLU A 223 -17.09 -4.50 -19.23
CA GLU A 223 -16.91 -3.88 -20.54
C GLU A 223 -16.11 -2.58 -20.47
N SER A 224 -16.22 -1.83 -19.37
CA SER A 224 -15.50 -0.56 -19.19
C SER A 224 -14.05 -0.71 -18.69
N LEU A 225 -13.61 -1.92 -18.33
CA LEU A 225 -12.23 -2.16 -17.90
C LEU A 225 -11.22 -1.70 -18.96
N ALA A 226 -10.27 -0.85 -18.55
CA ALA A 226 -9.21 -0.39 -19.44
C ALA A 226 -8.34 -1.55 -19.93
N THR A 227 -7.94 -1.52 -21.19
CA THR A 227 -7.00 -2.50 -21.76
C THR A 227 -5.60 -1.91 -21.88
N ASN A 228 -4.60 -2.71 -21.56
CA ASN A 228 -3.20 -2.35 -21.73
C ASN A 228 -2.39 -3.60 -22.08
N ASP A 229 -1.91 -3.66 -23.32
CA ASP A 229 -1.11 -4.79 -23.81
C ASP A 229 0.38 -4.63 -23.45
N ALA A 230 0.79 -3.47 -22.92
CA ALA A 230 2.16 -3.24 -22.44
C ALA A 230 2.43 -3.87 -21.06
N THR A 231 1.38 -4.31 -20.35
CA THR A 231 1.50 -5.16 -19.16
C THR A 231 1.44 -6.62 -19.58
N GLY A 232 2.55 -7.14 -20.09
CA GLY A 232 2.74 -8.58 -20.26
C GLY A 232 2.60 -9.27 -18.90
N GLU A 233 1.48 -9.94 -18.69
CA GLU A 233 1.39 -11.02 -17.71
C GLU A 233 1.81 -12.29 -18.44
N GLU A 234 3.03 -12.76 -18.15
CA GLU A 234 3.40 -14.16 -18.40
C GLU A 234 2.36 -15.05 -17.71
N ALA A 235 1.94 -16.08 -18.45
CA ALA A 235 0.87 -16.99 -18.09
C ALA A 235 0.99 -17.50 -16.64
N LEU A 236 -0.13 -17.44 -15.91
CA LEU A 236 -0.31 -18.29 -14.75
C LEU A 236 -0.21 -19.73 -15.24
N TYR A 237 0.86 -20.41 -14.86
CA TYR A 237 0.94 -21.87 -14.94
C TYR A 237 -0.27 -22.43 -14.19
N VAL A 238 -1.13 -23.10 -14.94
CA VAL A 238 -2.06 -24.07 -14.38
C VAL A 238 -1.18 -25.28 -14.08
N ASP A 239 -0.97 -25.59 -12.80
CA ASP A 239 -0.54 -26.94 -12.42
C ASP A 239 -1.66 -27.86 -12.89
N GLU A 240 -1.47 -28.49 -14.04
CA GLU A 240 -2.21 -29.69 -14.40
C GLU A 240 -1.74 -30.78 -13.46
N ASP A 241 -2.65 -31.16 -12.57
CA ASP A 241 -2.63 -32.45 -11.88
C ASP A 241 -2.30 -33.53 -12.94
N ASN A 242 -1.10 -34.12 -12.84
CA ASN A 242 -0.82 -35.40 -13.47
C ASN A 242 -1.15 -36.49 -12.44
N ASP A 243 -1.99 -37.42 -12.92
CA ASP A 243 -2.42 -38.68 -12.31
C ASP A 243 -1.36 -39.42 -11.47
#